data_AF-A0A7S2WNK8-F1
#
_entry.id   AF-A0A7S2WNK8-F1
#
_cell.length_a   1.000
_cell.length_b   1.000
_cell.length_c   1.000
_cell.angle_alpha   90.00
_cell.angle_beta   90.00
_cell.angle_gamma   90.00
#
_symmetry.space_group_name_H-M   'P 1'
#
loop_
_entity.id
_entity.type
_entity.pdbx_description
1 polymer ?
#
loop_
_entity_poly.entity_id
_entity_poly.type
_entity_poly.pdbx_seq_one_letter_code
_entity_poly.pdbx_strand_id
1 'polypeptide(L)'
;TNSSRTSSANSTLVGCSGAILLLGISMATTTTTTTFMEEALLMDKIQSFFPFSINNSYPEEKKLQEEGEEVEEEEEDEKCPSTSNDGGKTSHKVVIELEQEVVDNLPIMTLEEVEKCNGLKEGEKMLVTYEGIVYDVTEFANAHPGGRELLRTAAGMDMKHYFDNYTVHSQTDKASRWLAPLAVGKLASSAEIVKAQQRTTPQAHVHKRHILLNKARTQILWVASSLPLWISLRAIVRMVGCVIPSLARCMASALPVSVPGYTAGSEPLLSSDLEEEDVAVAVIGGGIAGCGAAWALSQSGFRVVLYEARKQVSGNARTFDWDFSEYPHGGIVRSCVSVTAWPSNLYKNYTALLQHLNIETVHQPLSWFLNSKVPGYEGHFWGADPRVYEGSLRKVFEEDFRLYSMVNRMVAKTSEVMKLRWAPWRWNDSESMYDNHTGLNMLNPFNVVPLYSLFRMVGGTNEWWDIIFTPFYTASFLVDELRPFPAVFGPLIEAQIPLNPNSTNSWQGSSKHSEHDCNITTCVTWKDAGKGIRAVFDQMTKDVIIKEDTRVLQIQVLPNGKKR
;
A
#
# COMPACT_ATOMS: atom_id res chain seq x y z
N THR A 1 -4.78 -17.99 -70.92
CA THR A 1 -5.80 -16.97 -71.23
C THR A 1 -6.17 -16.26 -69.95
N ASN A 2 -5.84 -14.96 -69.87
CA ASN A 2 -6.43 -13.84 -69.11
C ASN A 2 -7.28 -14.13 -67.85
N SER A 3 -7.32 -13.31 -66.80
CA SER A 3 -6.64 -12.10 -66.33
C SER A 3 -7.28 -11.77 -64.98
N SER A 4 -6.56 -11.04 -64.14
CA SER A 4 -7.06 -10.18 -63.06
C SER A 4 -8.54 -9.73 -63.12
N ARG A 5 -9.23 -9.74 -61.97
CA ARG A 5 -10.00 -8.59 -61.43
C ARG A 5 -10.52 -8.86 -60.01
N THR A 6 -9.97 -8.08 -59.08
CA THR A 6 -10.64 -7.34 -58.00
C THR A 6 -12.14 -7.59 -57.74
N SER A 7 -12.50 -7.88 -56.48
CA SER A 7 -13.72 -7.31 -55.88
C SER A 7 -13.53 -7.04 -54.38
N SER A 8 -13.74 -5.77 -54.05
CA SER A 8 -14.01 -5.16 -52.76
C SER A 8 -14.77 -6.04 -51.76
N ALA A 9 -14.27 -6.11 -50.53
CA ALA A 9 -15.07 -6.43 -49.35
C ALA A 9 -15.05 -5.22 -48.41
N ASN A 10 -16.24 -4.71 -48.14
CA ASN A 10 -16.53 -3.49 -47.41
C ASN A 10 -15.92 -3.46 -46.01
N SER A 11 -15.07 -2.47 -45.76
CA SER A 11 -14.69 -2.02 -44.42
C SER A 11 -15.84 -1.22 -43.80
N THR A 12 -16.69 -1.87 -43.01
CA THR A 12 -17.50 -1.18 -42.01
C THR A 12 -16.59 -0.82 -40.84
N LEU A 13 -15.93 0.34 -40.97
CA LEU A 13 -15.32 1.11 -39.89
C LEU A 13 -16.44 1.56 -38.95
N VAL A 14 -16.77 0.71 -37.97
CA VAL A 14 -17.44 1.16 -36.76
C VAL A 14 -16.34 1.73 -35.87
N GLY A 15 -16.25 3.06 -35.84
CA GLY A 15 -15.34 3.80 -34.99
C GLY A 15 -15.65 3.55 -33.51
N CYS A 16 -14.98 2.57 -32.92
CA CYS A 16 -14.80 2.49 -31.48
C CYS A 16 -13.59 3.35 -31.10
N SER A 17 -13.82 4.65 -30.91
CA SER A 17 -12.89 5.52 -30.19
C SER A 17 -12.92 5.17 -28.69
N GLY A 18 -12.37 4.00 -28.35
CA GLY A 18 -12.10 3.59 -26.98
C GLY A 18 -10.78 4.20 -26.54
N ALA A 19 -10.83 5.42 -26.01
CA ALA A 19 -9.69 5.99 -25.30
C ALA A 19 -9.40 5.12 -24.07
N ILE A 20 -8.33 4.33 -24.15
CA ILE A 20 -7.77 3.56 -23.04
C ILE A 20 -7.25 4.57 -22.02
N LEU A 21 -8.07 4.87 -21.00
CA LEU A 21 -7.65 5.66 -19.86
C LEU A 21 -6.90 4.74 -18.89
N LEU A 22 -5.59 4.60 -19.10
CA LEU A 22 -4.66 4.02 -18.13
C LEU A 22 -4.52 4.97 -16.93
N LEU A 23 -5.49 4.94 -16.00
CA LEU A 23 -5.28 5.46 -14.65
C LEU A 23 -4.75 4.32 -13.78
N GLY A 24 -3.46 4.03 -13.94
CA GLY A 24 -2.70 3.33 -12.92
C GLY A 24 -2.47 4.29 -11.76
N ILE A 25 -3.23 4.14 -10.68
CA ILE A 25 -2.75 4.60 -9.38
C ILE A 25 -1.69 3.59 -8.95
N SER A 26 -0.47 3.83 -9.43
CA SER A 26 0.71 3.42 -8.71
C SER A 26 0.57 3.99 -7.30
N MET A 27 0.73 3.16 -6.26
CA MET A 27 1.13 3.68 -4.96
C MET A 27 2.50 4.32 -5.16
N ALA A 28 2.50 5.59 -5.59
CA ALA A 28 3.68 6.41 -5.76
C ALA A 28 4.23 6.74 -4.38
N THR A 29 5.01 5.82 -3.84
CA THR A 29 6.21 6.25 -3.14
C THR A 29 7.13 6.86 -4.19
N THR A 30 7.62 8.07 -3.90
CA THR A 30 8.60 8.88 -4.65
C THR A 30 8.15 9.64 -5.91
N THR A 31 8.29 10.97 -5.80
CA THR A 31 8.52 11.99 -6.85
C THR A 31 7.32 12.76 -7.43
N THR A 32 6.67 13.59 -6.60
CA THR A 32 6.04 14.85 -7.09
C THR A 32 5.92 15.85 -5.94
N THR A 33 7.02 16.51 -5.58
CA THR A 33 7.06 17.49 -4.49
C THR A 33 6.57 18.90 -4.89
N THR A 34 6.46 19.19 -6.18
CA THR A 34 6.13 20.54 -6.68
C THR A 34 4.64 20.79 -6.89
N THR A 35 3.86 19.79 -7.32
CA THR A 35 2.40 19.93 -7.53
C THR A 35 1.60 19.93 -6.24
N PHE A 36 2.08 19.25 -5.19
CA PHE A 36 1.42 19.24 -3.87
C PHE A 36 1.44 20.62 -3.19
N MET A 37 2.44 21.45 -3.47
CA MET A 37 2.59 22.75 -2.84
C MET A 37 1.54 23.77 -3.32
N GLU A 38 1.19 23.73 -4.62
CA GLU A 38 0.15 24.60 -5.20
C GLU A 38 -1.26 24.17 -4.80
N GLU A 39 -1.52 22.85 -4.72
CA GLU A 39 -2.81 22.33 -4.24
C GLU A 39 -3.01 22.57 -2.73
N ALA A 40 -1.96 22.46 -1.91
CA ALA A 40 -2.02 22.78 -0.47
C ALA A 40 -2.32 24.28 -0.22
N LEU A 41 -1.72 25.18 -0.99
CA LEU A 41 -1.97 26.63 -0.93
C LEU A 41 -3.40 27.01 -1.35
N LEU A 42 -3.96 26.30 -2.33
CA LEU A 42 -5.36 26.47 -2.75
C LEU A 42 -6.32 25.97 -1.65
N MET A 43 -5.99 24.87 -0.98
CA MET A 43 -6.81 24.31 0.09
C MET A 43 -6.78 25.15 1.37
N ASP A 44 -5.63 25.75 1.73
CA ASP A 44 -5.54 26.72 2.84
C ASP A 44 -6.43 27.95 2.57
N LYS A 45 -6.49 28.41 1.32
CA LYS A 45 -7.42 29.49 0.91
C LYS A 45 -8.88 29.05 1.05
N ILE A 46 -9.26 27.85 0.63
CA ILE A 46 -10.65 27.36 0.73
C ILE A 46 -11.05 27.15 2.20
N GLN A 47 -10.15 26.64 3.04
CA GLN A 47 -10.42 26.39 4.46
C GLN A 47 -10.63 27.69 5.26
N SER A 48 -10.03 28.81 4.82
CA SER A 48 -10.27 30.15 5.38
C SER A 48 -11.69 30.69 5.13
N PHE A 49 -12.41 30.19 4.11
CA PHE A 49 -13.75 30.65 3.75
C PHE A 49 -14.88 29.95 4.54
N PHE A 50 -14.62 28.78 5.14
CA PHE A 50 -15.63 28.00 5.87
C PHE A 50 -15.02 27.32 7.12
N PRO A 51 -14.94 28.01 8.28
CA PRO A 51 -14.44 27.40 9.50
C PRO A 51 -15.51 26.47 10.09
N PHE A 52 -15.32 25.16 9.96
CA PHE A 52 -16.08 24.16 10.71
C PHE A 52 -15.14 23.37 11.62
N SER A 53 -15.33 23.51 12.93
CA SER A 53 -14.56 22.78 13.94
C SER A 53 -15.23 21.43 14.22
N ILE A 54 -14.54 20.33 13.93
CA ILE A 54 -14.94 19.01 14.41
C ILE A 54 -14.16 18.75 15.70
N ASN A 55 -14.83 18.93 16.85
CA ASN A 55 -14.32 18.50 18.14
C ASN A 55 -14.40 16.97 18.22
N ASN A 56 -13.27 16.28 18.02
CA ASN A 56 -13.12 14.90 18.45
C ASN A 56 -12.65 14.91 19.92
N SER A 57 -13.60 14.80 20.85
CA SER A 57 -13.30 14.51 22.25
C SER A 57 -13.02 13.01 22.41
N TYR A 58 -11.77 12.66 22.71
CA TYR A 58 -11.44 11.36 23.30
C TYR A 58 -11.76 11.42 24.81
N PRO A 59 -12.30 10.35 25.41
CA PRO A 59 -12.58 10.35 26.84
C PRO A 59 -11.27 10.41 27.65
N GLU A 60 -11.21 11.34 28.62
CA GLU A 60 -10.14 11.43 29.61
C GLU A 60 -10.06 10.14 30.45
N GLU A 61 -8.83 9.73 30.76
CA GLU A 61 -8.52 8.66 31.70
C GLU A 61 -9.14 8.96 33.07
N LYS A 62 -10.03 8.07 33.54
CA LYS A 62 -10.35 8.00 34.96
C LYS A 62 -9.13 7.50 35.70
N LYS A 63 -8.50 8.38 36.50
CA LYS A 63 -7.57 7.98 37.56
C LYS A 63 -8.32 7.06 38.53
N LEU A 64 -8.01 5.77 38.47
CA LEU A 64 -8.26 4.86 39.59
C LEU A 64 -7.23 5.18 40.68
N GLN A 65 -7.74 5.57 41.85
CA GLN A 65 -6.96 5.61 43.07
C GLN A 65 -6.76 4.16 43.51
N GLU A 66 -5.53 3.65 43.41
CA GLU A 66 -5.15 2.42 44.08
C GLU A 66 -4.77 2.78 45.53
N GLU A 67 -5.59 2.30 46.47
CA GLU A 67 -5.20 2.17 47.87
C GLU A 67 -4.17 1.04 47.97
N GLY A 68 -3.06 1.31 48.66
CA GLY A 68 -1.94 0.40 48.75
C GLY A 68 -2.25 -0.83 49.60
N GLU A 69 -1.92 -1.99 49.05
CA GLU A 69 -1.53 -3.18 49.82
C GLU A 69 -0.13 -3.59 49.38
N GLU A 70 0.79 -3.60 50.34
CA GLU A 70 2.14 -4.15 50.19
C GLU A 70 2.01 -5.67 49.99
N VAL A 71 2.53 -6.18 48.87
CA VAL A 71 2.80 -7.60 48.68
C VAL A 71 4.26 -7.73 48.30
N GLU A 72 5.02 -8.42 49.16
CA GLU A 72 6.41 -8.83 48.93
C GLU A 72 6.45 -9.82 47.76
N GLU A 73 7.13 -9.48 46.67
CA GLU A 73 7.44 -10.41 45.58
C GLU A 73 8.80 -11.07 45.83
N GLU A 74 8.78 -12.38 46.02
CA GLU A 74 9.96 -13.26 45.98
C GLU A 74 10.40 -13.43 44.51
N GLU A 75 11.68 -13.19 44.23
CA GLU A 75 12.32 -13.43 42.93
C GLU A 75 12.48 -14.93 42.66
N GLU A 76 11.79 -15.48 41.66
CA GLU A 76 12.16 -16.72 40.99
C GLU A 76 12.44 -16.47 39.50
N ASP A 77 13.73 -16.50 39.15
CA ASP A 77 14.26 -16.45 37.79
C ASP A 77 13.93 -17.76 37.02
N GLU A 78 12.85 -17.79 36.23
CA GLU A 78 12.66 -18.81 35.19
C GLU A 78 13.07 -18.29 33.79
N LYS A 79 14.26 -18.73 33.38
CA LYS A 79 14.87 -18.45 32.08
C LYS A 79 14.26 -19.34 30.99
N CYS A 80 13.38 -18.80 30.16
CA CYS A 80 12.92 -19.47 28.93
C CYS A 80 14.08 -19.61 27.90
N PRO A 81 14.38 -20.82 27.39
CA PRO A 81 15.42 -21.00 26.39
C PRO A 81 14.90 -20.70 24.98
N SER A 82 15.41 -19.64 24.35
CA SER A 82 15.22 -19.41 22.92
C SER A 82 16.14 -20.33 22.12
N THR A 83 15.53 -21.27 21.39
CA THR A 83 16.21 -22.01 20.30
C THR A 83 15.75 -21.44 18.98
N SER A 84 16.55 -20.52 18.43
CA SER A 84 16.51 -20.15 17.03
C SER A 84 17.95 -20.08 16.52
N ASN A 85 18.41 -21.17 15.91
CA ASN A 85 19.56 -21.15 15.02
C ASN A 85 19.12 -20.47 13.72
N ASP A 86 19.17 -19.15 13.70
CA ASP A 86 19.28 -18.39 12.47
C ASP A 86 20.67 -17.76 12.44
N GLY A 87 21.32 -17.78 11.28
CA GLY A 87 22.61 -17.13 11.02
C GLY A 87 22.48 -15.60 10.99
N GLY A 88 21.66 -15.04 11.88
CA GLY A 88 21.33 -13.64 11.98
C GLY A 88 22.52 -12.86 12.51
N LYS A 89 22.99 -11.90 11.73
CA LYS A 89 23.84 -10.81 12.24
C LYS A 89 23.11 -10.21 13.43
N THR A 90 23.68 -10.40 14.63
CA THR A 90 23.21 -9.78 15.86
C THR A 90 23.03 -8.29 15.62
N SER A 91 21.84 -7.75 15.94
CA SER A 91 21.60 -6.31 15.87
C SER A 91 22.55 -5.61 16.82
N HIS A 92 23.63 -5.04 16.30
CA HIS A 92 24.55 -4.28 17.12
C HIS A 92 23.93 -2.93 17.46
N LYS A 93 24.08 -2.50 18.71
CA LYS A 93 23.70 -1.16 19.14
C LYS A 93 24.35 -0.13 18.21
N VAL A 94 23.58 0.85 17.75
CA VAL A 94 24.12 1.95 16.94
C VAL A 94 25.01 2.79 17.84
N VAL A 95 26.31 2.84 17.56
CA VAL A 95 27.26 3.66 18.32
C VAL A 95 27.61 4.89 17.47
N ILE A 96 27.46 6.08 18.04
CA ILE A 96 27.82 7.33 17.38
C ILE A 96 29.15 7.80 17.95
N GLU A 97 30.20 7.70 17.13
CA GLU A 97 31.53 8.16 17.50
C GLU A 97 31.60 9.68 17.32
N LEU A 98 31.63 10.39 18.44
CA LEU A 98 31.89 11.83 18.51
C LEU A 98 33.16 12.05 19.32
N GLU A 99 34.02 12.95 18.85
CA GLU A 99 35.22 13.35 19.60
C GLU A 99 34.81 14.02 20.91
N GLN A 100 35.44 13.66 22.03
CA GLN A 100 35.06 14.17 23.35
C GLN A 100 35.12 15.70 23.43
N GLU A 101 36.09 16.32 22.76
CA GLU A 101 36.21 17.78 22.66
C GLU A 101 35.00 18.43 21.97
N VAL A 102 34.42 17.76 20.96
CA VAL A 102 33.18 18.22 20.32
C VAL A 102 32.02 18.12 21.32
N VAL A 103 31.88 16.98 22.00
CA VAL A 103 30.80 16.76 22.98
C VAL A 103 30.87 17.76 24.13
N ASP A 104 32.06 18.08 24.62
CA ASP A 104 32.27 19.02 25.72
C ASP A 104 31.85 20.45 25.33
N ASN A 105 32.09 20.83 24.07
CA ASN A 105 31.73 22.14 23.51
C ASN A 105 30.28 22.27 23.01
N LEU A 106 29.50 21.17 22.98
CA LEU A 106 28.08 21.24 22.60
C LEU A 106 27.27 22.06 23.62
N PRO A 107 26.36 22.94 23.15
CA PRO A 107 25.49 23.70 24.05
C PRO A 107 24.54 22.75 24.80
N ILE A 108 24.25 23.11 26.05
CA ILE A 108 23.26 22.40 26.86
C ILE A 108 21.85 22.80 26.36
N MET A 109 21.02 21.80 26.12
CA MET A 109 19.62 21.95 25.75
C MET A 109 18.73 21.21 26.74
N THR A 110 17.59 21.80 27.08
CA THR A 110 16.59 21.13 27.93
C THR A 110 15.76 20.14 27.12
N LEU A 111 15.24 19.10 27.78
CA LEU A 111 14.36 18.15 27.10
C LEU A 111 13.11 18.83 26.52
N GLU A 112 12.57 19.87 27.18
CA GLU A 112 11.40 20.62 26.71
C GLU A 112 11.67 21.39 25.41
N GLU A 113 12.88 21.91 25.22
CA GLU A 113 13.27 22.57 23.96
C GLU A 113 13.33 21.58 22.80
N VAL A 114 13.82 20.37 23.06
CA VAL A 114 13.83 19.29 22.07
C VAL A 114 12.41 18.84 21.73
N GLU A 115 11.56 18.62 22.73
CA GLU A 115 10.16 18.21 22.56
C GLU A 115 9.31 19.24 21.78
N LYS A 116 9.65 20.53 21.88
CA LYS A 116 9.02 21.59 21.07
C LYS A 116 9.41 21.50 19.58
N CYS A 117 10.60 20.98 19.27
CA CYS A 117 11.09 20.77 17.90
C CYS A 117 10.63 19.42 17.34
N ASN A 118 9.32 19.16 17.43
CA ASN A 118 8.69 17.88 17.10
C ASN A 118 8.32 17.72 15.62
N GLY A 119 8.60 18.72 14.79
CA GLY A 119 8.31 18.70 13.35
C GLY A 119 6.83 18.65 13.00
N LEU A 120 5.89 18.95 13.92
CA LEU A 120 4.46 18.90 13.62
C LEU A 120 4.02 20.04 12.69
N LYS A 121 4.63 21.23 12.77
CA LYS A 121 4.38 22.31 11.80
C LYS A 121 5.39 22.30 10.66
N GLU A 122 4.96 22.85 9.53
CA GLU A 122 5.79 22.94 8.34
C GLU A 122 6.89 23.99 8.53
N GLY A 123 8.11 23.65 8.13
CA GLY A 123 9.29 24.50 8.33
C GLY A 123 9.83 24.59 9.76
N GLU A 124 9.23 23.89 10.74
CA GLU A 124 9.81 23.78 12.09
C GLU A 124 11.04 22.88 12.11
N LYS A 125 11.96 23.19 13.03
CA LYS A 125 13.10 22.32 13.32
C LYS A 125 12.65 20.94 13.78
N MET A 126 13.39 19.93 13.39
CA MET A 126 13.25 18.55 13.83
C MET A 126 14.50 18.16 14.61
N LEU A 127 14.38 18.13 15.94
CA LEU A 127 15.46 17.68 16.82
C LEU A 127 15.18 16.27 17.31
N VAL A 128 16.20 15.47 17.56
CA VAL A 128 16.06 14.14 18.19
C VAL A 128 17.15 13.96 19.22
N THR A 129 16.93 13.10 20.23
CA THR A 129 17.98 12.73 21.19
C THR A 129 18.48 11.31 20.94
N TYR A 130 19.75 11.07 21.20
CA TYR A 130 20.29 9.72 21.32
C TYR A 130 21.51 9.74 22.23
N GLU A 131 21.49 8.90 23.27
CA GLU A 131 22.57 8.81 24.28
C GLU A 131 22.92 10.17 24.91
N GLY A 132 21.92 11.04 25.07
CA GLY A 132 22.07 12.37 25.67
C GLY A 132 22.59 13.46 24.74
N ILE A 133 22.92 13.14 23.49
CA ILE A 133 23.25 14.13 22.45
C ILE A 133 21.98 14.49 21.69
N VAL A 134 21.86 15.77 21.33
CA VAL A 134 20.77 16.33 20.54
C VAL A 134 21.24 16.53 19.10
N TYR A 135 20.48 16.02 18.15
CA TYR A 135 20.79 16.06 16.73
C TYR A 135 19.73 16.87 15.96
N ASP A 136 20.16 17.75 15.06
CA ASP A 136 19.29 18.49 14.15
C ASP A 136 19.13 17.71 12.84
N VAL A 137 17.99 17.03 12.70
CA VAL A 137 17.69 16.20 11.54
C VAL A 137 16.82 16.93 10.50
N THR A 138 16.67 18.26 10.62
CA THR A 138 15.73 19.06 9.81
C THR A 138 15.98 18.92 8.31
N GLU A 139 17.22 19.16 7.87
CA GLU A 139 17.61 19.04 6.46
C GLU A 139 17.77 17.58 6.04
N PHE A 140 18.34 16.76 6.94
CA PHE A 140 18.58 15.35 6.68
C PHE A 140 17.29 14.56 6.42
N ALA A 141 16.16 14.97 7.01
CA ALA A 141 14.88 14.30 6.79
C ALA A 141 14.51 14.19 5.29
N ASN A 142 14.91 15.15 4.45
CA ASN A 142 14.67 15.10 3.00
C ASN A 142 15.56 14.06 2.28
N ALA A 143 16.70 13.71 2.87
CA ALA A 143 17.66 12.74 2.35
C ALA A 143 17.57 11.36 3.03
N HIS A 144 16.73 11.23 4.06
CA HIS A 144 16.58 10.00 4.81
C HIS A 144 16.07 8.85 3.91
N PRO A 145 16.76 7.70 3.82
CA PRO A 145 16.35 6.61 2.92
C PRO A 145 14.98 6.01 3.22
N GLY A 146 14.53 6.07 4.48
CA GLY A 146 13.18 5.67 4.87
C GLY A 146 12.10 6.72 4.56
N GLY A 147 12.48 7.88 4.02
CA GLY A 147 11.61 9.01 3.74
C GLY A 147 11.49 9.98 4.94
N ARG A 148 11.14 11.23 4.61
CA ARG A 148 10.97 12.35 5.54
C ARG A 148 9.93 12.05 6.62
N GLU A 149 8.77 11.53 6.23
CA GLU A 149 7.64 11.35 7.15
C GLU A 149 7.92 10.32 8.26
N LEU A 150 8.73 9.28 7.99
CA LEU A 150 9.14 8.32 9.04
C LEU A 150 10.08 8.98 10.05
N LEU A 151 11.05 9.79 9.60
CA LEU A 151 11.93 10.48 10.55
C LEU A 151 11.17 11.55 11.35
N ARG A 152 10.17 12.17 10.72
CA ARG A 152 9.29 13.15 11.37
C ARG A 152 8.52 12.56 12.55
N THR A 153 8.19 11.26 12.56
CA THR A 153 7.55 10.64 13.74
C THR A 153 8.49 10.56 14.94
N ALA A 154 9.80 10.56 14.72
CA ALA A 154 10.81 10.54 15.79
C ALA A 154 11.21 11.92 16.33
N ALA A 155 10.92 13.02 15.62
CA ALA A 155 11.29 14.37 16.06
C ALA A 155 10.74 14.72 17.47
N GLY A 156 11.50 15.41 18.29
CA GLY A 156 11.20 15.70 19.68
C GLY A 156 11.21 14.49 20.62
N MET A 157 11.73 13.33 20.19
CA MET A 157 11.81 12.10 20.97
C MET A 157 13.22 11.51 20.98
N ASP A 158 13.42 10.47 21.79
CA ASP A 158 14.67 9.72 21.85
C ASP A 158 14.72 8.58 20.83
N MET A 159 15.84 8.46 20.13
CA MET A 159 16.01 7.51 19.02
C MET A 159 16.21 6.06 19.49
N LYS A 160 16.44 5.80 20.78
CA LYS A 160 16.71 4.43 21.27
C LYS A 160 15.59 3.46 20.89
N HIS A 161 14.33 3.84 21.14
CA HIS A 161 13.17 3.04 20.75
C HIS A 161 13.18 2.71 19.24
N TYR A 162 13.56 3.67 18.40
CA TYR A 162 13.58 3.50 16.95
C TYR A 162 14.73 2.60 16.49
N PHE A 163 15.94 2.75 17.02
CA PHE A 163 17.05 1.87 16.66
C PHE A 163 16.89 0.43 17.16
N ASP A 164 16.22 0.24 18.29
CA ASP A 164 15.93 -1.10 18.82
C ASP A 164 14.89 -1.84 17.97
N ASN A 165 13.89 -1.14 17.42
CA ASN A 165 12.79 -1.75 16.66
C ASN A 165 13.02 -1.78 15.14
N TYR A 166 13.76 -0.82 14.58
CA TYR A 166 14.05 -0.74 13.14
C TYR A 166 15.50 -1.19 12.85
N THR A 167 15.68 -2.51 12.79
CA THR A 167 16.99 -3.17 12.66
C THR A 167 17.79 -2.79 11.41
N VAL A 168 17.17 -2.19 10.39
CA VAL A 168 17.88 -1.67 9.21
C VAL A 168 18.98 -0.65 9.56
N HIS A 169 18.85 0.06 10.68
CA HIS A 169 19.83 1.05 11.13
C HIS A 169 21.06 0.43 11.80
N SER A 170 20.96 -0.80 12.31
CA SER A 170 22.05 -1.51 13.00
C SER A 170 22.84 -2.46 12.09
N GLN A 171 22.37 -2.70 10.86
CA GLN A 171 23.05 -3.60 9.92
C GLN A 171 24.35 -3.03 9.33
N THR A 172 24.51 -1.71 9.32
CA THR A 172 25.69 -0.99 8.81
C THR A 172 25.96 0.25 9.66
N ASP A 173 27.17 0.79 9.59
CA ASP A 173 27.60 2.04 10.20
C ASP A 173 27.08 3.31 9.49
N LYS A 174 26.15 3.19 8.53
CA LYS A 174 25.64 4.36 7.78
C LYS A 174 24.83 5.29 8.66
N ALA A 175 23.98 4.74 9.52
CA ALA A 175 23.11 5.52 10.39
C ALA A 175 23.95 6.36 11.37
N SER A 176 24.98 5.77 11.98
CA SER A 176 25.90 6.50 12.87
C SER A 176 26.70 7.57 12.11
N ARG A 177 27.27 7.24 10.95
CA ARG A 177 28.04 8.20 10.13
C ARG A 177 27.22 9.39 9.62
N TRP A 178 25.93 9.20 9.34
CA TRP A 178 25.05 10.30 8.94
C TRP A 178 24.55 11.13 10.12
N LEU A 179 24.37 10.51 11.29
CA LEU A 179 23.85 11.20 12.46
C LEU A 179 24.94 12.01 13.20
N ALA A 180 26.19 11.51 13.23
CA ALA A 180 27.32 12.19 13.87
C ALA A 180 27.49 13.69 13.49
N PRO A 181 27.52 14.08 12.18
CA PRO A 181 27.69 15.48 11.80
C PRO A 181 26.46 16.36 12.10
N LEU A 182 25.35 15.77 12.57
CA LEU A 182 24.12 16.49 12.90
C LEU A 182 24.03 16.87 14.38
N ALA A 183 25.04 16.57 15.19
CA ALA A 183 25.06 16.90 16.61
C ALA A 183 25.06 18.43 16.80
N VAL A 184 24.10 18.94 17.57
CA VAL A 184 23.91 20.39 17.82
C VAL A 184 23.80 20.76 19.29
N GLY A 185 23.64 19.79 20.19
CA GLY A 185 23.54 20.04 21.62
C GLY A 185 23.67 18.77 22.46
N LYS A 186 23.60 18.92 23.79
CA LYS A 186 23.54 17.81 24.75
C LYS A 186 22.53 18.10 25.85
N LEU A 187 21.90 17.06 26.41
CA LEU A 187 21.01 17.18 27.56
C LEU A 187 21.81 17.51 28.83
N ALA A 188 21.19 18.23 29.77
CA ALA A 188 21.91 18.82 30.91
C ALA A 188 22.34 17.80 31.97
N SER A 189 21.63 16.68 32.07
CA SER A 189 21.88 15.68 33.11
C SER A 189 21.49 14.27 32.70
N SER A 190 22.10 13.28 33.35
CA SER A 190 21.73 11.87 33.20
C SER A 190 20.25 11.60 33.52
N ALA A 191 19.66 12.39 34.42
CA ALA A 191 18.24 12.30 34.73
C ALA A 191 17.35 12.71 33.54
N GLU A 192 17.74 13.73 32.77
CA GLU A 192 17.01 14.10 31.54
C GLU A 192 17.17 13.05 30.44
N ILE A 193 18.34 12.40 30.34
CA ILE A 193 18.57 11.31 29.37
C ILE A 193 17.62 10.14 29.65
N VAL A 194 17.54 9.70 30.91
CA VAL A 194 16.63 8.63 31.33
C VAL A 194 15.17 9.03 31.08
N LYS A 195 14.81 10.29 31.40
CA LYS A 195 13.46 10.81 31.18
C LYS A 195 13.07 10.84 29.69
N ALA A 196 13.99 11.22 28.80
CA ALA A 196 13.77 11.23 27.35
C ALA A 196 13.49 9.81 26.82
N GLN A 197 14.26 8.82 27.29
CA GLN A 197 14.06 7.42 26.95
C GLN A 197 12.73 6.87 27.47
N GLN A 198 12.38 7.16 28.73
CA GLN A 198 11.11 6.72 29.35
C GLN A 198 9.88 7.33 28.67
N ARG A 199 9.98 8.57 28.19
CA ARG A 199 8.88 9.24 27.46
C ARG A 199 8.69 8.72 26.04
N THR A 200 9.70 8.07 25.46
CA THR A 200 9.62 7.54 24.11
C THR A 200 9.12 6.10 24.12
N THR A 201 7.81 5.95 24.27
CA THR A 201 7.13 4.65 24.25
C THR A 201 6.53 4.33 22.87
N PRO A 202 6.24 3.05 22.57
CA PRO A 202 5.48 2.68 21.38
C PRO A 202 4.17 3.47 21.26
N GLN A 203 3.46 3.70 22.37
CA GLN A 203 2.22 4.45 22.43
C GLN A 203 2.42 5.93 22.08
N ALA A 204 3.49 6.56 22.60
CA ALA A 204 3.82 7.96 22.27
C ALA A 204 4.16 8.12 20.77
N HIS A 205 4.95 7.19 20.23
CA HIS A 205 5.25 7.14 18.80
C HIS A 205 3.97 6.97 17.95
N VAL A 206 3.10 6.02 18.29
CA VAL A 206 1.82 5.78 17.60
C VAL A 206 0.91 7.01 17.67
N HIS A 207 0.77 7.63 18.85
CA HIS A 207 -0.02 8.85 19.02
C HIS A 207 0.46 9.99 18.12
N LYS A 208 1.77 10.24 18.11
CA LYS A 208 2.36 11.27 17.25
C LYS A 208 2.19 10.97 15.76
N ARG A 209 2.38 9.71 15.36
CA ARG A 209 2.12 9.25 14.00
C ARG A 209 0.65 9.51 13.60
N HIS A 210 -0.30 9.27 14.50
CA HIS A 210 -1.71 9.57 14.24
C HIS A 210 -1.99 11.06 14.06
N ILE A 211 -1.35 11.97 14.80
CA ILE A 211 -1.50 13.42 14.58
C ILE A 211 -1.11 13.79 13.14
N LEU A 212 0.06 13.33 12.69
CA LEU A 212 0.57 13.57 11.32
C LEU A 212 -0.34 12.95 10.26
N LEU A 213 -0.72 11.69 10.44
CA LEU A 213 -1.59 10.98 9.51
C LEU A 213 -2.99 11.56 9.47
N ASN A 214 -3.55 12.04 10.59
CA ASN A 214 -4.88 12.60 10.62
C ASN A 214 -4.97 13.89 9.81
N LYS A 215 -3.95 14.77 9.87
CA LYS A 215 -3.90 15.97 9.02
C LYS A 215 -3.94 15.60 7.53
N ALA A 216 -3.10 14.65 7.12
CA ALA A 216 -3.10 14.15 5.74
C ALA A 216 -4.42 13.46 5.36
N ARG A 217 -5.01 12.67 6.26
CA ARG A 217 -6.31 12.02 6.05
C ARG A 217 -7.43 13.02 5.86
N THR A 218 -7.49 14.09 6.65
CA THR A 218 -8.50 15.14 6.50
C THR A 218 -8.40 15.82 5.13
N GLN A 219 -7.18 16.11 4.66
CA GLN A 219 -6.96 16.65 3.31
C GLN A 219 -7.38 15.67 2.21
N ILE A 220 -7.00 14.39 2.33
CA ILE A 220 -7.40 13.33 1.40
C ILE A 220 -8.93 13.19 1.37
N LEU A 221 -9.61 13.28 2.52
CA LEU A 221 -11.07 13.24 2.58
C LEU A 221 -11.72 14.43 1.87
N TRP A 222 -11.19 15.64 2.00
CA TRP A 222 -11.65 16.80 1.23
C TRP A 222 -11.44 16.65 -0.27
N VAL A 223 -10.27 16.15 -0.68
CA VAL A 223 -9.99 15.87 -2.10
C VAL A 223 -10.94 14.79 -2.62
N ALA A 224 -11.06 13.66 -1.92
CA ALA A 224 -11.91 12.55 -2.31
C ALA A 224 -13.40 12.93 -2.35
N SER A 225 -13.89 13.71 -1.38
CA SER A 225 -15.28 14.16 -1.34
C SER A 225 -15.61 15.20 -2.41
N SER A 226 -14.65 16.04 -2.81
CA SER A 226 -14.83 17.04 -3.87
C SER A 226 -14.58 16.48 -5.28
N LEU A 227 -13.84 15.37 -5.40
CA LEU A 227 -13.48 14.75 -6.70
C LEU A 227 -14.68 14.50 -7.64
N PRO A 228 -15.85 14.00 -7.18
CA PRO A 228 -17.01 13.80 -8.04
C PRO A 228 -17.55 15.11 -8.62
N LEU A 229 -17.55 16.19 -7.82
CA LEU A 229 -17.93 17.53 -8.29
C LEU A 229 -16.98 17.98 -9.40
N TRP A 230 -15.67 17.85 -9.19
CA TRP A 230 -14.65 18.24 -10.18
C TRP A 230 -14.70 17.39 -11.45
N ILE A 231 -14.94 16.08 -11.36
CA ILE A 231 -15.15 15.20 -12.53
C ILE A 231 -16.39 15.63 -13.31
N SER A 232 -17.50 15.91 -12.62
CA SER A 232 -18.74 16.33 -13.26
C SER A 232 -18.59 17.67 -13.97
N LEU A 233 -17.92 18.62 -13.32
CA LEU A 233 -17.64 19.93 -13.89
C LEU A 233 -16.73 19.82 -15.13
N ARG A 234 -15.69 18.98 -15.08
CA ARG A 234 -14.85 18.66 -16.26
C ARG A 234 -15.69 18.06 -17.39
N ALA A 235 -16.60 17.14 -17.10
CA ALA A 235 -17.46 16.53 -18.11
C ALA A 235 -18.40 17.56 -18.75
N ILE A 236 -18.97 18.48 -17.97
CA ILE A 236 -19.81 19.58 -18.45
C ILE A 236 -19.01 20.50 -19.36
N VAL A 237 -17.82 20.95 -18.95
CA VAL A 237 -16.96 21.80 -19.80
C VAL A 237 -16.61 21.09 -21.11
N ARG A 238 -16.30 19.79 -21.07
CA ARG A 238 -16.05 19.00 -22.29
C ARG A 238 -17.27 18.92 -23.19
N MET A 239 -18.47 18.73 -22.62
CA MET A 239 -19.73 18.72 -23.38
C MET A 239 -20.00 20.08 -24.04
N VAL A 240 -19.81 21.18 -23.31
CA VAL A 240 -19.87 22.55 -23.87
C VAL A 240 -18.85 22.71 -24.99
N GLY A 241 -17.63 22.21 -24.79
CA GLY A 241 -16.55 22.32 -25.74
C GLY A 241 -16.79 21.57 -27.05
N CYS A 242 -17.55 20.48 -27.02
CA CYS A 242 -17.99 19.78 -28.23
C CYS A 242 -18.88 20.66 -29.14
N VAL A 243 -19.53 21.69 -28.57
CA VAL A 243 -20.41 22.61 -29.30
C VAL A 243 -19.76 23.98 -29.51
N ILE A 244 -19.13 24.52 -28.47
CA ILE A 244 -18.54 25.86 -28.41
C ILE A 244 -17.14 25.78 -27.75
N PRO A 245 -16.09 25.47 -28.53
CA PRO A 245 -14.74 25.26 -27.99
C PRO A 245 -14.15 26.49 -27.27
N SER A 246 -14.44 27.70 -27.74
CA SER A 246 -13.94 28.95 -27.15
C SER A 246 -14.51 29.19 -25.75
N LEU A 247 -15.81 28.94 -25.56
CA LEU A 247 -16.47 29.04 -24.26
C LEU A 247 -15.93 27.98 -23.29
N ALA A 248 -15.71 26.76 -23.75
CA ALA A 248 -15.12 25.71 -22.92
C ALA A 248 -13.69 26.03 -22.46
N ARG A 249 -12.85 26.64 -23.31
CA ARG A 249 -11.53 27.13 -22.91
C ARG A 249 -11.63 28.23 -21.84
N CYS A 250 -12.57 29.17 -22.01
CA CYS A 250 -12.83 30.19 -21.01
C CYS A 250 -13.27 29.58 -19.67
N MET A 251 -14.22 28.64 -19.69
CA MET A 251 -14.66 27.93 -18.49
C MET A 251 -13.52 27.14 -17.85
N ALA A 252 -12.74 26.40 -18.65
CA ALA A 252 -11.60 25.61 -18.17
C ALA A 252 -10.53 26.47 -17.50
N SER A 253 -10.28 27.69 -18.00
CA SER A 253 -9.30 28.62 -17.40
C SER A 253 -9.71 29.13 -16.01
N ALA A 254 -11.00 29.08 -15.69
CA ALA A 254 -11.53 29.47 -14.38
C ALA A 254 -11.60 28.31 -13.39
N LEU A 255 -11.32 27.07 -13.81
CA LEU A 255 -11.35 25.90 -12.94
C LEU A 255 -9.97 25.65 -12.32
N PRO A 256 -9.92 25.26 -11.03
CA PRO A 256 -8.68 24.84 -10.38
C PRO A 256 -8.22 23.45 -10.85
N VAL A 257 -8.96 22.79 -11.76
CA VAL A 257 -8.68 21.45 -12.27
C VAL A 257 -8.52 21.48 -13.78
N SER A 258 -7.54 20.75 -14.31
CA SER A 258 -7.31 20.67 -15.75
C SER A 258 -8.46 19.92 -16.46
N VAL A 259 -8.92 20.50 -17.56
CA VAL A 259 -9.93 19.94 -18.47
C VAL A 259 -9.20 19.46 -19.74
N PRO A 260 -9.08 18.14 -19.98
CA PRO A 260 -8.37 17.61 -21.15
C PRO A 260 -8.86 18.24 -22.46
N GLY A 261 -7.91 18.78 -23.24
CA GLY A 261 -8.15 19.43 -24.53
C GLY A 261 -8.60 20.89 -24.47
N TYR A 262 -8.88 21.45 -23.28
CA TYR A 262 -9.40 22.82 -23.13
C TYR A 262 -8.61 23.69 -22.15
N THR A 263 -7.94 23.10 -21.16
CA THR A 263 -6.95 23.81 -20.34
C THR A 263 -5.66 23.98 -21.13
N ALA A 264 -5.02 25.15 -21.04
CA ALA A 264 -3.73 25.39 -21.67
C ALA A 264 -2.69 24.34 -21.21
N GLY A 265 -2.00 23.70 -22.16
CA GLY A 265 -1.05 22.61 -21.89
C GLY A 265 -1.69 21.21 -21.80
N SER A 266 -3.00 21.09 -22.05
CA SER A 266 -3.71 19.80 -22.12
C SER A 266 -4.19 19.45 -23.52
N GLU A 267 -3.68 20.15 -24.54
CA GLU A 267 -3.96 19.88 -25.93
C GLU A 267 -3.51 18.45 -26.28
N PRO A 268 -4.28 17.70 -27.07
CA PRO A 268 -3.83 16.41 -27.58
C PRO A 268 -2.53 16.61 -28.36
N LEU A 269 -1.51 15.81 -28.06
CA LEU A 269 -0.33 15.73 -28.91
C LEU A 269 -0.78 15.22 -30.27
N LEU A 270 -0.67 16.05 -31.31
CA LEU A 270 -0.94 15.64 -32.68
C LEU A 270 0.14 14.66 -33.10
N SER A 271 -0.27 13.45 -33.46
CA SER A 271 0.64 12.38 -33.91
C SER A 271 1.31 12.67 -35.26
N SER A 272 1.01 13.81 -35.89
CA SER A 272 1.40 14.14 -37.26
C SER A 272 2.82 14.70 -37.41
N ASP A 273 3.46 15.11 -36.31
CA ASP A 273 4.71 15.89 -36.38
C ASP A 273 5.94 15.11 -35.89
N LEU A 274 5.78 13.82 -35.61
CA LEU A 274 6.89 12.92 -35.41
C LEU A 274 7.14 12.21 -36.74
N GLU A 275 8.20 12.61 -37.45
CA GLU A 275 8.81 11.74 -38.45
C GLU A 275 8.97 10.33 -37.82
N GLU A 276 8.78 9.26 -38.60
CA GLU A 276 9.05 7.88 -38.16
C GLU A 276 10.55 7.70 -37.86
N GLU A 277 11.05 8.37 -36.83
CA GLU A 277 12.33 8.05 -36.24
C GLU A 277 12.18 6.70 -35.54
N ASP A 278 13.19 5.85 -35.68
CA ASP A 278 13.30 4.56 -35.00
C ASP A 278 13.44 4.79 -33.48
N VAL A 279 12.32 5.07 -32.80
CA VAL A 279 12.27 5.47 -31.39
C VAL A 279 12.66 4.28 -30.52
N ALA A 280 13.85 4.37 -29.94
CA ALA A 280 14.34 3.42 -28.96
C ALA A 280 13.83 3.78 -27.56
N VAL A 281 13.20 2.83 -26.89
CA VAL A 281 12.70 3.01 -25.53
C VAL A 281 13.61 2.31 -24.54
N ALA A 282 14.10 3.03 -23.54
CA ALA A 282 14.81 2.46 -22.40
C ALA A 282 13.84 2.24 -21.24
N VAL A 283 13.75 1.00 -20.76
CA VAL A 283 12.99 0.62 -19.56
C VAL A 283 13.98 0.35 -18.44
N ILE A 284 13.80 0.97 -17.27
CA ILE A 284 14.72 0.85 -16.14
C ILE A 284 14.02 0.06 -15.02
N GLY A 285 14.57 -1.11 -14.71
CA GLY A 285 14.07 -2.08 -13.73
C GLY A 285 13.38 -3.27 -14.38
N GLY A 286 13.94 -4.47 -14.19
CA GLY A 286 13.43 -5.76 -14.67
C GLY A 286 12.45 -6.44 -13.71
N GLY A 287 11.67 -5.67 -12.95
CA GLY A 287 10.54 -6.21 -12.18
C GLY A 287 9.31 -6.41 -13.05
N ILE A 288 8.21 -6.90 -12.47
CA ILE A 288 6.96 -7.17 -13.22
C ILE A 288 6.43 -5.94 -13.98
N ALA A 289 6.56 -4.75 -13.40
CA ALA A 289 6.16 -3.50 -14.04
C ALA A 289 7.02 -3.18 -15.28
N GLY A 290 8.34 -3.29 -15.17
CA GLY A 290 9.25 -3.00 -16.28
C GLY A 290 9.21 -4.06 -17.37
N CYS A 291 9.16 -5.35 -17.01
CA CYS A 291 8.95 -6.42 -17.98
C CYS A 291 7.59 -6.27 -18.69
N GLY A 292 6.53 -5.85 -17.97
CA GLY A 292 5.22 -5.51 -18.54
C GLY A 292 5.26 -4.37 -19.54
N ALA A 293 5.90 -3.27 -19.17
CA ALA A 293 6.08 -2.13 -20.06
C ALA A 293 6.89 -2.53 -21.30
N ALA A 294 8.00 -3.25 -21.11
CA ALA A 294 8.86 -3.67 -22.20
C ALA A 294 8.15 -4.63 -23.17
N TRP A 295 7.40 -5.59 -22.64
CA TRP A 295 6.56 -6.47 -23.44
C TRP A 295 5.54 -5.69 -24.27
N ALA A 296 4.74 -4.83 -23.64
CA ALA A 296 3.70 -4.07 -24.35
C ALA A 296 4.26 -3.13 -25.42
N LEU A 297 5.38 -2.47 -25.13
CA LEU A 297 6.10 -1.61 -26.09
C LEU A 297 6.67 -2.41 -27.25
N SER A 298 7.28 -3.56 -26.97
CA SER A 298 7.80 -4.46 -28.00
C SER A 298 6.68 -4.99 -28.91
N GLN A 299 5.53 -5.36 -28.35
CA GLN A 299 4.35 -5.77 -29.14
C GLN A 299 3.79 -4.63 -29.99
N SER A 300 4.04 -3.37 -29.60
CA SER A 300 3.64 -2.18 -30.35
C SER A 300 4.67 -1.75 -31.40
N GLY A 301 5.74 -2.53 -31.61
CA GLY A 301 6.75 -2.29 -32.63
C GLY A 301 7.91 -1.38 -32.19
N PHE A 302 7.98 -0.96 -30.93
CA PHE A 302 9.09 -0.14 -30.44
C PHE A 302 10.34 -0.99 -30.19
N ARG A 303 11.52 -0.43 -30.47
CA ARG A 303 12.79 -1.04 -30.07
C ARG A 303 13.05 -0.79 -28.59
N VAL A 304 12.91 -1.82 -27.75
CA VAL A 304 13.04 -1.70 -26.30
C VAL A 304 14.37 -2.26 -25.79
N VAL A 305 15.03 -1.50 -24.91
CA VAL A 305 16.15 -1.98 -24.09
C VAL A 305 15.77 -1.91 -22.62
N LEU A 306 15.72 -3.05 -21.94
CA LEU A 306 15.47 -3.16 -20.52
C LEU A 306 16.79 -3.22 -19.74
N TYR A 307 16.97 -2.32 -18.78
CA TYR A 307 18.12 -2.26 -17.90
C TYR A 307 17.74 -2.78 -16.51
N GLU A 308 18.40 -3.82 -16.04
CA GLU A 308 18.24 -4.37 -14.69
C GLU A 308 19.53 -4.22 -13.90
N ALA A 309 19.42 -3.61 -12.72
CA ALA A 309 20.56 -3.32 -11.87
C ALA A 309 21.17 -4.57 -11.20
N ARG A 310 20.44 -5.69 -11.18
CA ARG A 310 20.83 -6.97 -10.59
C ARG A 310 21.23 -7.96 -11.69
N LYS A 311 21.79 -9.10 -11.28
CA LYS A 311 22.21 -10.21 -12.17
C LYS A 311 21.06 -10.93 -12.88
N GLN A 312 19.82 -10.66 -12.51
CA GLN A 312 18.65 -11.29 -13.11
C GLN A 312 17.44 -10.37 -13.03
N VAL A 313 16.61 -10.38 -14.08
CA VAL A 313 15.22 -9.88 -14.04
C VAL A 313 14.36 -10.66 -13.03
N SER A 314 13.13 -10.20 -12.77
CA SER A 314 12.11 -10.64 -11.78
C SER A 314 11.82 -9.62 -10.68
N GLY A 315 12.72 -8.65 -10.44
CA GLY A 315 12.56 -7.67 -9.37
C GLY A 315 12.47 -8.33 -7.99
N ASN A 316 11.31 -8.25 -7.32
CA ASN A 316 11.04 -8.90 -6.03
C ASN A 316 10.43 -10.30 -6.17
N ALA A 317 10.01 -10.71 -7.37
CA ALA A 317 9.49 -12.05 -7.66
C ALA A 317 10.62 -13.10 -7.76
N ARG A 318 11.58 -13.04 -6.84
CA ARG A 318 12.79 -13.85 -6.85
C ARG A 318 12.50 -15.28 -6.44
N THR A 319 13.46 -16.15 -6.73
CA THR A 319 13.47 -17.50 -6.17
C THR A 319 14.66 -17.69 -5.24
N PHE A 320 14.47 -18.51 -4.22
CA PHE A 320 15.51 -18.94 -3.30
C PHE A 320 15.72 -20.44 -3.44
N ASP A 321 16.99 -20.84 -3.40
CA ASP A 321 17.41 -22.24 -3.51
C ASP A 321 17.68 -22.76 -2.10
N TRP A 322 16.78 -23.61 -1.63
CA TRP A 322 16.93 -24.30 -0.36
C TRP A 322 17.76 -25.56 -0.62
N ASP A 323 18.95 -25.62 -0.03
CA ASP A 323 19.80 -26.79 -0.11
C ASP A 323 19.45 -27.78 1.00
N PHE A 324 18.75 -28.85 0.66
CA PHE A 324 18.45 -29.94 1.57
C PHE A 324 19.37 -31.14 1.38
N SER A 325 20.50 -31.01 0.67
CA SER A 325 21.38 -32.14 0.33
C SER A 325 21.95 -32.88 1.55
N GLU A 326 21.93 -32.26 2.73
CA GLU A 326 22.30 -32.88 4.01
C GLU A 326 21.26 -33.90 4.52
N TYR A 327 20.03 -33.88 4.02
CA TYR A 327 18.95 -34.78 4.44
C TYR A 327 18.84 -36.00 3.51
N PRO A 328 18.46 -37.20 4.03
CA PRO A 328 18.18 -38.36 3.20
C PRO A 328 17.08 -38.05 2.18
N HIS A 329 17.36 -38.26 0.89
CA HIS A 329 16.50 -37.88 -0.25
C HIS A 329 16.33 -36.37 -0.49
N GLY A 330 17.13 -35.54 0.20
CA GLY A 330 17.15 -34.11 -0.01
C GLY A 330 17.95 -33.70 -1.25
N GLY A 331 17.63 -32.53 -1.77
CA GLY A 331 18.32 -31.89 -2.88
C GLY A 331 17.99 -30.41 -2.91
N ILE A 332 18.33 -29.73 -3.99
CA ILE A 332 18.03 -28.30 -4.10
C ILE A 332 16.54 -28.11 -4.44
N VAL A 333 15.80 -27.49 -3.53
CA VAL A 333 14.41 -27.07 -3.75
C VAL A 333 14.40 -25.58 -4.02
N ARG A 334 13.98 -25.20 -5.24
CA ARG A 334 13.89 -23.79 -5.63
C ARG A 334 12.48 -23.27 -5.40
N SER A 335 12.28 -22.43 -4.39
CA SER A 335 10.98 -21.80 -4.08
C SER A 335 10.92 -20.35 -4.57
N CYS A 336 9.71 -19.83 -4.81
CA CYS A 336 9.52 -18.38 -4.92
C CYS A 336 9.61 -17.75 -3.52
N VAL A 337 10.11 -16.50 -3.44
CA VAL A 337 10.04 -15.71 -2.20
C VAL A 337 8.79 -14.82 -2.15
N SER A 338 8.01 -14.79 -3.23
CA SER A 338 6.72 -14.11 -3.27
C SER A 338 5.60 -15.15 -3.23
N VAL A 339 4.69 -14.99 -2.27
CA VAL A 339 3.40 -15.68 -2.26
C VAL A 339 2.46 -14.82 -3.10
N THR A 340 2.01 -15.34 -4.24
CA THR A 340 0.98 -14.66 -5.04
C THR A 340 -0.10 -15.65 -5.40
N ALA A 341 -1.29 -15.35 -4.91
CA ALA A 341 -2.53 -15.93 -5.38
C ALA A 341 -3.47 -14.77 -5.67
N TRP A 342 -4.28 -14.89 -6.71
CA TRP A 342 -5.21 -13.83 -7.09
C TRP A 342 -6.58 -14.40 -7.45
N PRO A 343 -7.67 -13.69 -7.13
CA PRO A 343 -9.02 -14.02 -7.58
C PRO A 343 -9.13 -13.77 -9.09
N SER A 344 -9.28 -14.83 -9.87
CA SER A 344 -9.23 -14.75 -11.35
C SER A 344 -10.36 -13.90 -11.95
N ASN A 345 -11.50 -13.84 -11.27
CA ASN A 345 -12.67 -13.02 -11.66
C ASN A 345 -12.41 -11.51 -11.52
N LEU A 346 -11.56 -11.08 -10.59
CA LEU A 346 -11.25 -9.67 -10.36
C LEU A 346 -10.00 -9.21 -11.12
N TYR A 347 -9.03 -10.10 -11.34
CA TYR A 347 -7.75 -9.82 -12.03
C TYR A 347 -7.82 -10.14 -13.54
N LYS A 348 -8.88 -9.70 -14.22
CA LYS A 348 -9.18 -10.11 -15.60
C LYS A 348 -8.06 -9.82 -16.60
N ASN A 349 -7.48 -8.62 -16.55
CA ASN A 349 -6.40 -8.23 -17.45
C ASN A 349 -5.15 -9.09 -17.23
N TYR A 350 -4.87 -9.43 -15.98
CA TYR A 350 -3.75 -10.30 -15.65
C TYR A 350 -4.00 -11.74 -16.11
N THR A 351 -5.21 -12.26 -15.87
CA THR A 351 -5.62 -13.58 -16.38
C THR A 351 -5.56 -13.66 -17.91
N ALA A 352 -6.01 -12.61 -18.61
CA ALA A 352 -5.93 -12.52 -20.06
C ALA A 352 -4.48 -12.48 -20.56
N LEU A 353 -3.60 -11.75 -19.87
CA LEU A 353 -2.16 -11.76 -20.16
C LEU A 353 -1.57 -13.16 -20.00
N LEU A 354 -1.86 -13.87 -18.91
CA LEU A 354 -1.35 -15.23 -18.70
C LEU A 354 -1.83 -16.20 -19.78
N GLN A 355 -3.11 -16.11 -20.17
CA GLN A 355 -3.64 -16.89 -21.29
C GLN A 355 -2.92 -16.58 -22.60
N HIS A 356 -2.68 -15.30 -22.89
CA HIS A 356 -1.94 -14.86 -24.07
C HIS A 356 -0.49 -15.38 -24.09
N LEU A 357 0.18 -15.38 -22.93
CA LEU A 357 1.53 -15.91 -22.75
C LEU A 357 1.56 -17.45 -22.65
N ASN A 358 0.40 -18.12 -22.75
CA ASN A 358 0.24 -19.57 -22.58
C ASN A 358 0.80 -20.08 -21.24
N ILE A 359 0.55 -19.35 -20.16
CA ILE A 359 0.94 -19.69 -18.79
C ILE A 359 -0.25 -20.30 -18.06
N GLU A 360 -0.11 -21.56 -17.66
CA GLU A 360 -1.16 -22.29 -16.96
C GLU A 360 -1.28 -21.84 -15.49
N THR A 361 -2.51 -21.73 -15.02
CA THR A 361 -2.84 -21.42 -13.62
C THR A 361 -3.56 -22.59 -12.96
N VAL A 362 -3.35 -22.78 -11.67
CA VAL A 362 -4.04 -23.79 -10.86
C VAL A 362 -4.77 -23.14 -9.71
N HIS A 363 -5.82 -23.78 -9.23
CA HIS A 363 -6.52 -23.36 -8.03
C HIS A 363 -5.57 -23.39 -6.82
N GLN A 364 -5.56 -22.32 -6.02
CA GLN A 364 -4.76 -22.22 -4.80
C GLN A 364 -5.69 -22.23 -3.59
N PRO A 365 -5.72 -23.31 -2.81
CA PRO A 365 -6.44 -23.33 -1.55
C PRO A 365 -5.67 -22.49 -0.53
N LEU A 366 -6.23 -21.35 -0.15
CA LEU A 366 -5.75 -20.60 1.00
C LEU A 366 -6.66 -20.88 2.18
N SER A 367 -6.05 -21.07 3.34
CA SER A 367 -6.75 -21.29 4.59
C SER A 367 -6.02 -20.60 5.72
N TRP A 368 -6.80 -20.01 6.62
CA TRP A 368 -6.32 -19.36 7.82
C TRP A 368 -6.81 -20.14 9.04
N PHE A 369 -5.94 -20.21 10.04
CA PHE A 369 -6.23 -20.83 11.31
C PHE A 369 -5.93 -19.84 12.43
N LEU A 370 -6.90 -19.61 13.31
CA LEU A 370 -6.71 -18.80 14.51
C LEU A 370 -6.96 -19.67 15.74
N ASN A 371 -6.15 -19.43 16.76
CA ASN A 371 -6.31 -20.02 18.08
C ASN A 371 -6.32 -18.90 19.11
N SER A 372 -7.48 -18.65 19.72
CA SER A 372 -7.61 -17.63 20.77
C SER A 372 -7.38 -18.27 22.13
N LYS A 373 -6.53 -17.61 22.92
CA LYS A 373 -6.30 -17.91 24.34
C LYS A 373 -6.77 -16.76 25.24
N VAL A 374 -7.54 -15.82 24.69
CA VAL A 374 -8.04 -14.68 25.45
C VAL A 374 -9.08 -15.19 26.46
N PRO A 375 -8.95 -14.89 27.76
CA PRO A 375 -9.90 -15.35 28.77
C PRO A 375 -11.34 -14.97 28.42
N GLY A 376 -12.23 -15.97 28.42
CA GLY A 376 -13.65 -15.79 28.07
C GLY A 376 -13.96 -15.79 26.57
N TYR A 377 -12.93 -15.87 25.72
CA TYR A 377 -13.04 -15.92 24.26
C TYR A 377 -12.12 -17.01 23.66
N GLU A 378 -11.97 -18.13 24.36
CA GLU A 378 -11.12 -19.24 23.95
C GLU A 378 -11.75 -20.07 22.83
N GLY A 379 -10.92 -20.56 21.92
CA GLY A 379 -11.37 -21.49 20.89
C GLY A 379 -10.52 -21.45 19.63
N HIS A 380 -10.94 -22.26 18.67
CA HIS A 380 -10.28 -22.37 17.37
C HIS A 380 -11.17 -21.85 16.25
N PHE A 381 -10.54 -21.25 15.25
CA PHE A 381 -11.19 -20.81 14.03
C PHE A 381 -10.45 -21.38 12.84
N TRP A 382 -11.18 -22.13 12.02
CA TRP A 382 -10.71 -22.53 10.70
C TRP A 382 -11.51 -21.74 9.66
N GLY A 383 -10.85 -20.86 8.91
CA GLY A 383 -11.52 -20.01 7.93
C GLY A 383 -12.33 -20.81 6.90
N ALA A 384 -11.86 -22.03 6.59
CA ALA A 384 -12.45 -22.94 5.60
C ALA A 384 -13.69 -23.65 6.06
N ASP A 385 -13.87 -23.74 7.36
CA ASP A 385 -14.97 -24.47 7.93
C ASP A 385 -16.08 -23.50 8.31
N PRO A 386 -17.23 -23.50 7.61
CA PRO A 386 -18.37 -22.67 7.99
C PRO A 386 -19.13 -23.22 9.21
N ARG A 387 -18.81 -24.43 9.69
CA ARG A 387 -19.56 -25.08 10.77
C ARG A 387 -19.38 -24.35 12.10
N VAL A 388 -20.47 -24.30 12.86
CA VAL A 388 -20.48 -23.83 14.24
C VAL A 388 -20.51 -25.05 15.15
N TYR A 389 -19.51 -25.19 16.01
CA TYR A 389 -19.39 -26.30 16.95
C TYR A 389 -18.77 -25.85 18.28
N GLU A 390 -18.90 -26.67 19.33
CA GLU A 390 -18.37 -26.37 20.66
C GLU A 390 -16.84 -26.18 20.63
N GLY A 391 -16.35 -25.12 21.27
CA GLY A 391 -14.93 -24.73 21.23
C GLY A 391 -14.48 -24.02 19.94
N SER A 392 -15.39 -23.77 18.99
CA SER A 392 -15.10 -22.92 17.83
C SER A 392 -15.30 -21.44 18.14
N LEU A 393 -14.43 -20.56 17.61
CA LEU A 393 -14.64 -19.11 17.72
C LEU A 393 -15.85 -18.61 16.94
N ARG A 394 -16.36 -19.41 15.98
CA ARG A 394 -17.65 -19.14 15.33
C ARG A 394 -18.81 -19.26 16.31
N LYS A 395 -18.72 -20.14 17.31
CA LYS A 395 -19.71 -20.26 18.38
C LYS A 395 -19.57 -19.14 19.41
N VAL A 396 -18.34 -18.85 19.84
CA VAL A 396 -18.04 -17.77 20.78
C VAL A 396 -18.55 -16.42 20.28
N PHE A 397 -18.33 -16.13 19.00
CA PHE A 397 -18.70 -14.85 18.38
C PHE A 397 -19.84 -14.98 17.36
N GLU A 398 -20.78 -15.90 17.59
CA GLU A 398 -21.85 -16.23 16.63
C GLU A 398 -22.66 -14.99 16.19
N GLU A 399 -22.97 -14.12 17.15
CA GLU A 399 -23.69 -12.87 16.90
C GLU A 399 -22.86 -11.87 16.08
N ASP A 400 -21.57 -11.72 16.36
CA ASP A 400 -20.69 -10.83 15.61
C ASP A 400 -20.53 -11.25 14.16
N PHE A 401 -20.35 -12.55 13.90
CA PHE A 401 -20.32 -13.08 12.53
C PHE A 401 -21.63 -12.76 11.77
N ARG A 402 -22.78 -12.85 12.45
CA ARG A 402 -24.10 -12.49 11.89
C ARG A 402 -24.20 -10.99 11.58
N LEU A 403 -23.79 -10.13 12.51
CA LEU A 403 -23.78 -8.68 12.36
C LEU A 403 -22.84 -8.23 11.23
N TYR A 404 -21.64 -8.79 11.18
CA TYR A 404 -20.69 -8.53 10.09
C TYR A 404 -21.23 -8.95 8.73
N SER A 405 -21.87 -10.14 8.65
CA SER A 405 -22.54 -10.61 7.44
C SER A 405 -23.65 -9.66 6.99
N MET A 406 -24.41 -9.09 7.92
CA MET A 406 -25.43 -8.08 7.62
C MET A 406 -24.81 -6.78 7.07
N VAL A 407 -23.76 -6.26 7.70
CA VAL A 407 -23.04 -5.06 7.25
C VAL A 407 -22.50 -5.26 5.83
N ASN A 408 -21.84 -6.39 5.56
CA ASN A 408 -21.33 -6.69 4.21
C ASN A 408 -22.44 -6.74 3.17
N ARG A 409 -23.59 -7.38 3.46
CA ARG A 409 -24.74 -7.39 2.55
C ARG A 409 -25.29 -5.99 2.29
N MET A 410 -25.37 -5.14 3.31
CA MET A 410 -25.82 -3.76 3.17
C MET A 410 -24.87 -2.99 2.26
N VAL A 411 -23.56 -3.07 2.51
CA VAL A 411 -22.55 -2.39 1.70
C VAL A 411 -22.58 -2.87 0.25
N ALA A 412 -22.67 -4.18 0.03
CA ALA A 412 -22.76 -4.76 -1.31
C ALA A 412 -23.97 -4.22 -2.06
N LYS A 413 -25.17 -4.27 -1.46
CA LYS A 413 -26.40 -3.77 -2.09
C LYS A 413 -26.34 -2.28 -2.43
N THR A 414 -25.85 -1.44 -1.53
CA THR A 414 -25.66 -0.01 -1.81
C THR A 414 -24.68 0.20 -2.96
N SER A 415 -23.59 -0.57 -2.99
CA SER A 415 -22.60 -0.50 -4.06
C SER A 415 -23.22 -0.90 -5.41
N GLU A 416 -24.03 -1.95 -5.46
CA GLU A 416 -24.72 -2.36 -6.69
C GLU A 416 -25.70 -1.30 -7.21
N VAL A 417 -26.40 -0.61 -6.30
CA VAL A 417 -27.27 0.53 -6.66
C VAL A 417 -26.44 1.66 -7.27
N MET A 418 -25.33 2.03 -6.63
CA MET A 418 -24.45 3.12 -7.09
C MET A 418 -23.69 2.76 -8.38
N LYS A 419 -23.40 1.48 -8.62
CA LYS A 419 -22.85 0.97 -9.89
C LYS A 419 -23.88 0.92 -11.02
N LEU A 420 -25.15 1.26 -10.76
CA LEU A 420 -26.27 1.14 -11.69
C LEU A 420 -26.49 -0.28 -12.20
N ARG A 421 -26.24 -1.30 -11.37
CA ARG A 421 -26.38 -2.72 -11.75
C ARG A 421 -27.84 -3.14 -11.93
N TRP A 422 -28.77 -2.31 -11.46
CA TRP A 422 -30.20 -2.42 -11.75
C TRP A 422 -30.57 -1.97 -13.17
N ALA A 423 -29.71 -1.21 -13.86
CA ALA A 423 -30.00 -0.67 -15.18
C ALA A 423 -29.83 -1.75 -16.28
N PRO A 424 -30.76 -1.87 -17.24
CA PRO A 424 -30.74 -2.94 -18.25
C PRO A 424 -29.45 -3.04 -19.07
N TRP A 425 -28.81 -1.89 -19.36
CA TRP A 425 -27.57 -1.84 -20.14
C TRP A 425 -26.31 -2.27 -19.36
N ARG A 426 -26.43 -2.54 -18.05
CA ARG A 426 -25.33 -2.95 -17.15
C ARG A 426 -25.49 -4.37 -16.60
N TRP A 427 -26.59 -5.07 -16.92
CA TRP A 427 -26.87 -6.41 -16.38
C TRP A 427 -25.82 -7.45 -16.77
N ASN A 428 -25.17 -7.27 -17.92
CA ASN A 428 -24.13 -8.18 -18.42
C ASN A 428 -22.71 -7.69 -18.09
N ASP A 429 -22.57 -6.59 -17.34
CA ASP A 429 -21.25 -6.13 -16.94
C ASP A 429 -20.61 -7.19 -16.03
N SER A 430 -19.32 -7.41 -16.18
CA SER A 430 -18.58 -8.28 -15.28
C SER A 430 -18.07 -7.47 -14.08
N GLU A 431 -17.92 -8.09 -12.91
CA GLU A 431 -17.46 -7.40 -11.69
C GLU A 431 -16.02 -6.89 -11.83
N SER A 432 -15.74 -5.64 -11.47
CA SER A 432 -14.38 -5.08 -11.54
C SER A 432 -13.92 -4.59 -10.17
N MET A 433 -12.65 -4.85 -9.84
CA MET A 433 -12.00 -4.25 -8.68
C MET A 433 -12.01 -2.71 -8.73
N TYR A 434 -12.09 -2.15 -9.94
CA TYR A 434 -12.12 -0.70 -10.16
C TYR A 434 -13.54 -0.11 -10.17
N ASP A 435 -14.59 -0.91 -9.96
CA ASP A 435 -15.97 -0.42 -9.99
C ASP A 435 -16.22 0.69 -8.96
N ASN A 436 -15.48 0.70 -7.85
CA ASN A 436 -15.56 1.73 -6.80
C ASN A 436 -14.99 3.10 -7.21
N HIS A 437 -14.23 3.16 -8.30
CA HIS A 437 -13.58 4.38 -8.77
C HIS A 437 -14.19 4.93 -10.06
N THR A 438 -15.40 4.49 -10.43
CA THR A 438 -16.04 4.87 -11.70
C THR A 438 -17.50 5.29 -11.52
N GLY A 439 -17.93 6.24 -12.36
CA GLY A 439 -19.32 6.66 -12.46
C GLY A 439 -19.92 7.16 -11.14
N LEU A 440 -21.21 6.87 -10.92
CA LEU A 440 -21.92 7.24 -9.69
C LEU A 440 -21.39 6.50 -8.45
N ASN A 441 -20.69 5.38 -8.60
CA ASN A 441 -20.12 4.65 -7.48
C ASN A 441 -19.00 5.41 -6.77
N MET A 442 -18.43 6.45 -7.39
CA MET A 442 -17.55 7.39 -6.69
C MET A 442 -18.27 8.16 -5.57
N LEU A 443 -19.58 8.34 -5.68
CA LEU A 443 -20.44 9.00 -4.67
C LEU A 443 -20.94 8.04 -3.59
N ASN A 444 -20.54 6.77 -3.63
CA ASN A 444 -20.94 5.80 -2.63
C ASN A 444 -20.40 6.23 -1.25
N PRO A 445 -21.26 6.45 -0.24
CA PRO A 445 -20.82 6.92 1.07
C PRO A 445 -19.85 5.95 1.76
N PHE A 446 -19.92 4.66 1.41
CA PHE A 446 -19.02 3.64 1.94
C PHE A 446 -17.58 3.73 1.41
N ASN A 447 -17.30 4.63 0.45
CA ASN A 447 -15.93 4.98 0.05
C ASN A 447 -15.18 5.72 1.17
N VAL A 448 -15.89 6.38 2.09
CA VAL A 448 -15.29 7.16 3.18
C VAL A 448 -15.67 6.67 4.58
N VAL A 449 -16.83 6.02 4.72
CA VAL A 449 -17.23 5.45 6.01
C VAL A 449 -16.42 4.18 6.29
N PRO A 450 -15.73 4.07 7.45
CA PRO A 450 -14.98 2.87 7.79
C PRO A 450 -15.89 1.66 8.07
N LEU A 451 -15.44 0.47 7.67
CA LEU A 451 -16.14 -0.80 7.90
C LEU A 451 -16.34 -1.07 9.39
N TYR A 452 -15.32 -0.81 10.19
CA TYR A 452 -15.36 -0.91 11.64
C TYR A 452 -16.47 -0.05 12.25
N SER A 453 -16.60 1.20 11.80
CA SER A 453 -17.64 2.11 12.30
C SER A 453 -19.03 1.56 12.03
N LEU A 454 -19.30 1.05 10.83
CA LEU A 454 -20.59 0.42 10.52
C LEU A 454 -20.84 -0.84 11.34
N PHE A 455 -19.82 -1.67 11.53
CA PHE A 455 -19.90 -2.87 12.35
C PHE A 455 -20.21 -2.55 13.82
N ARG A 456 -19.51 -1.56 14.39
CA ARG A 456 -19.78 -1.06 15.75
C ARG A 456 -21.18 -0.46 15.88
N MET A 457 -21.66 0.28 14.88
CA MET A 457 -23.00 0.89 14.89
C MET A 457 -24.12 -0.14 14.99
N VAL A 458 -23.92 -1.36 14.46
CA VAL A 458 -24.91 -2.44 14.54
C VAL A 458 -24.73 -3.35 15.76
N GLY A 459 -23.85 -2.97 16.69
CA GLY A 459 -23.63 -3.68 17.95
C GLY A 459 -22.48 -4.70 17.93
N GLY A 460 -21.70 -4.78 16.84
CA GLY A 460 -20.55 -5.69 16.75
C GLY A 460 -19.48 -5.35 17.78
N THR A 461 -18.81 -6.34 18.37
CA THR A 461 -17.90 -6.23 19.52
C THR A 461 -16.47 -5.82 19.15
N ASN A 462 -15.71 -5.27 20.10
CA ASN A 462 -14.29 -4.98 19.86
C ASN A 462 -13.47 -6.28 19.88
N GLU A 463 -13.87 -7.20 20.73
CA GLU A 463 -13.25 -8.49 20.98
C GLU A 463 -13.24 -9.33 19.69
N TRP A 464 -14.37 -9.42 18.97
CA TRP A 464 -14.39 -10.07 17.67
C TRP A 464 -13.50 -9.37 16.65
N TRP A 465 -13.49 -8.03 16.65
CA TRP A 465 -12.67 -7.26 15.72
C TRP A 465 -11.18 -7.50 15.93
N ASP A 466 -10.74 -7.59 17.18
CA ASP A 466 -9.33 -7.74 17.56
C ASP A 466 -8.86 -9.19 17.57
N ILE A 467 -9.74 -10.15 17.87
CA ILE A 467 -9.39 -11.59 17.97
C ILE A 467 -9.60 -12.31 16.63
N ILE A 468 -10.60 -11.90 15.84
CA ILE A 468 -10.97 -12.56 14.57
C ILE A 468 -10.63 -11.68 13.38
N PHE A 469 -11.32 -10.55 13.23
CA PHE A 469 -11.29 -9.79 11.97
C PHE A 469 -9.88 -9.29 11.64
N THR A 470 -9.22 -8.66 12.61
CA THR A 470 -7.89 -8.09 12.42
C THR A 470 -6.88 -9.20 12.12
N PRO A 471 -6.64 -10.20 12.99
CA PRO A 471 -5.65 -11.25 12.72
C PRO A 471 -5.89 -12.05 11.44
N PHE A 472 -7.15 -12.28 11.07
CA PHE A 472 -7.50 -12.99 9.85
C PHE A 472 -7.06 -12.23 8.58
N TYR A 473 -7.28 -10.92 8.56
CA TYR A 473 -7.03 -10.09 7.38
C TYR A 473 -5.64 -9.46 7.35
N THR A 474 -5.05 -9.10 8.49
CA THR A 474 -3.73 -8.47 8.57
C THR A 474 -2.61 -9.36 8.02
N ALA A 475 -2.74 -10.68 8.19
CA ALA A 475 -1.86 -11.68 7.57
C ALA A 475 -1.76 -11.53 6.05
N SER A 476 -2.80 -10.99 5.39
CA SER A 476 -2.86 -10.82 3.94
C SER A 476 -2.59 -9.38 3.51
N PHE A 477 -2.99 -8.38 4.30
CA PHE A 477 -2.81 -6.96 3.96
C PHE A 477 -1.48 -6.36 4.42
N LEU A 478 -0.67 -7.07 5.20
CA LEU A 478 0.62 -6.59 5.74
C LEU A 478 0.49 -5.25 6.49
N VAL A 479 -0.65 -5.05 7.16
CA VAL A 479 -0.94 -3.93 8.05
C VAL A 479 -1.37 -4.51 9.40
N ASP A 480 -1.25 -3.75 10.48
CA ASP A 480 -1.63 -4.15 11.84
C ASP A 480 -2.97 -3.55 12.29
N GLU A 481 -3.48 -2.55 11.57
CA GLU A 481 -4.70 -1.81 11.92
C GLU A 481 -5.66 -1.69 10.73
N LEU A 482 -6.88 -2.23 10.89
CA LEU A 482 -7.93 -2.26 9.87
C LEU A 482 -9.16 -1.40 10.21
N ARG A 483 -9.22 -0.75 11.37
CA ARG A 483 -10.33 0.15 11.72
C ARG A 483 -10.56 1.28 10.71
N PRO A 484 -9.53 1.91 10.09
CA PRO A 484 -9.73 2.95 9.09
C PRO A 484 -10.19 2.43 7.72
N PHE A 485 -10.30 1.12 7.54
CA PHE A 485 -10.53 0.50 6.25
C PHE A 485 -11.93 0.84 5.71
N PRO A 486 -12.07 1.45 4.52
CA PRO A 486 -13.37 1.86 3.99
C PRO A 486 -14.33 0.70 3.80
N ALA A 487 -15.59 0.92 4.16
CA ALA A 487 -16.62 -0.12 4.12
C ALA A 487 -16.82 -0.71 2.73
N VAL A 488 -16.69 0.08 1.65
CA VAL A 488 -16.89 -0.36 0.26
C VAL A 488 -16.01 -1.56 -0.14
N PHE A 489 -14.88 -1.76 0.55
CA PHE A 489 -13.99 -2.88 0.32
C PHE A 489 -14.41 -4.16 1.04
N GLY A 490 -15.32 -4.12 2.02
CA GLY A 490 -15.78 -5.30 2.77
C GLY A 490 -16.23 -6.45 1.86
N PRO A 491 -17.14 -6.23 0.90
CA PRO A 491 -17.55 -7.25 -0.07
C PRO A 491 -16.40 -7.75 -0.95
N LEU A 492 -15.48 -6.86 -1.34
CA LEU A 492 -14.31 -7.22 -2.15
C LEU A 492 -13.37 -8.14 -1.37
N ILE A 493 -13.13 -7.84 -0.10
CA ILE A 493 -12.32 -8.68 0.78
C ILE A 493 -12.98 -10.04 0.97
N GLU A 494 -14.28 -10.09 1.26
CA GLU A 494 -15.01 -11.36 1.42
C GLU A 494 -15.00 -12.23 0.16
N ALA A 495 -14.87 -11.63 -1.03
CA ALA A 495 -14.74 -12.36 -2.28
C ALA A 495 -13.33 -12.97 -2.48
N GLN A 496 -12.32 -12.42 -1.82
CA GLN A 496 -10.92 -12.84 -1.93
C GLN A 496 -10.52 -13.80 -0.81
N ILE A 497 -10.85 -13.41 0.42
CA ILE A 497 -10.47 -14.07 1.67
C ILE A 497 -11.75 -14.17 2.53
N PRO A 498 -12.70 -15.05 2.20
CA PRO A 498 -13.96 -15.18 2.94
C PRO A 498 -13.74 -15.47 4.43
N LEU A 499 -14.17 -14.54 5.28
CA LEU A 499 -14.34 -14.82 6.70
C LEU A 499 -15.68 -15.55 6.94
N ASN A 500 -16.68 -15.25 6.10
CA ASN A 500 -17.96 -15.95 6.00
C ASN A 500 -18.11 -16.67 4.64
N PRO A 501 -17.48 -17.85 4.48
CA PRO A 501 -17.56 -18.61 3.23
C PRO A 501 -18.99 -19.07 2.92
N ASN A 502 -19.36 -18.98 1.66
CA ASN A 502 -20.62 -19.41 1.09
C ASN A 502 -20.43 -19.87 -0.37
N SER A 503 -21.49 -20.37 -1.01
CA SER A 503 -21.42 -20.92 -2.37
C SER A 503 -20.98 -19.94 -3.45
N THR A 504 -21.03 -18.63 -3.19
CA THR A 504 -20.69 -17.59 -4.18
C THR A 504 -19.30 -16.99 -4.01
N ASN A 505 -18.71 -17.06 -2.80
CA ASN A 505 -17.39 -16.50 -2.52
C ASN A 505 -16.32 -17.56 -2.16
N SER A 506 -16.68 -18.85 -2.13
CA SER A 506 -15.74 -19.94 -1.88
C SER A 506 -15.74 -21.00 -2.96
N TRP A 507 -14.63 -21.73 -3.08
CA TRP A 507 -14.49 -22.79 -4.09
C TRP A 507 -15.29 -24.03 -3.68
N GLN A 508 -16.07 -24.55 -4.64
CA GLN A 508 -17.01 -25.66 -4.45
C GLN A 508 -16.60 -26.92 -5.25
N GLY A 509 -15.33 -27.02 -5.65
CA GLY A 509 -14.85 -28.17 -6.41
C GLY A 509 -14.53 -29.39 -5.53
N SER A 510 -14.31 -30.53 -6.15
CA SER A 510 -13.93 -31.77 -5.46
C SER A 510 -12.45 -31.72 -5.04
N SER A 511 -12.15 -31.86 -3.75
CA SER A 511 -10.78 -32.09 -3.29
C SER A 511 -10.36 -33.55 -3.49
N LYS A 512 -9.06 -33.76 -3.71
CA LYS A 512 -8.44 -35.08 -3.77
C LYS A 512 -8.31 -35.74 -2.39
N HIS A 513 -8.44 -34.97 -1.31
CA HIS A 513 -8.28 -35.46 0.07
C HIS A 513 -9.61 -35.87 0.72
N SER A 514 -10.69 -35.10 0.55
CA SER A 514 -12.04 -35.49 1.00
C SER A 514 -13.14 -34.67 0.32
N GLU A 515 -14.39 -35.15 0.36
CA GLU A 515 -15.57 -34.37 -0.06
C GLU A 515 -15.85 -33.15 0.83
N HIS A 516 -15.21 -33.07 2.01
CA HIS A 516 -15.38 -32.01 3.00
C HIS A 516 -14.23 -31.00 3.03
N ASP A 517 -13.23 -31.17 2.16
CA ASP A 517 -12.08 -30.28 2.10
C ASP A 517 -12.50 -29.01 1.33
N CYS A 518 -13.02 -28.05 2.09
CA CYS A 518 -13.51 -26.78 1.60
C CYS A 518 -12.33 -25.87 1.29
N ASN A 519 -12.03 -25.63 0.01
CA ASN A 519 -11.09 -24.56 -0.31
C ASN A 519 -11.82 -23.21 -0.25
N ILE A 520 -11.38 -22.31 0.64
CA ILE A 520 -12.06 -21.02 0.87
C ILE A 520 -12.00 -20.14 -0.36
N THR A 521 -10.89 -20.13 -1.09
CA THR A 521 -10.59 -19.03 -1.99
C THR A 521 -10.94 -19.34 -3.43
N THR A 522 -11.47 -18.34 -4.14
CA THR A 522 -11.56 -18.32 -5.61
C THR A 522 -10.19 -18.09 -6.26
N CYS A 523 -9.14 -17.94 -5.46
CA CYS A 523 -7.81 -17.62 -5.90
C CYS A 523 -7.18 -18.74 -6.72
N VAL A 524 -6.45 -18.33 -7.74
CA VAL A 524 -5.54 -19.16 -8.52
C VAL A 524 -4.10 -18.69 -8.30
N THR A 525 -3.16 -19.56 -8.60
CA THR A 525 -1.74 -19.24 -8.70
C THR A 525 -1.16 -19.84 -9.97
N TRP A 526 0.10 -19.56 -10.29
CA TRP A 526 0.77 -20.20 -11.42
C TRP A 526 0.96 -21.69 -11.17
N LYS A 527 0.73 -22.53 -12.19
CA LYS A 527 1.07 -23.94 -12.11
C LYS A 527 2.56 -24.11 -11.82
N ASP A 528 2.89 -25.06 -10.95
CA ASP A 528 4.26 -25.31 -10.48
C ASP A 528 4.90 -24.09 -9.77
N ALA A 529 4.08 -23.17 -9.24
CA ALA A 529 4.44 -22.01 -8.43
C ALA A 529 5.62 -21.21 -9.02
N GLY A 530 6.81 -21.37 -8.43
CA GLY A 530 8.03 -20.67 -8.85
C GLY A 530 8.43 -20.91 -10.29
N LYS A 531 8.09 -22.07 -10.89
CA LYS A 531 8.34 -22.30 -12.33
C LYS A 531 7.39 -21.47 -13.19
N GLY A 532 6.10 -21.46 -12.86
CA GLY A 532 5.11 -20.73 -13.64
C GLY A 532 5.35 -19.22 -13.65
N ILE A 533 5.69 -18.60 -12.50
CA ILE A 533 5.99 -17.16 -12.47
C ILE A 533 7.25 -16.80 -13.29
N ARG A 534 8.28 -17.65 -13.32
CA ARG A 534 9.47 -17.42 -14.17
C ARG A 534 9.13 -17.46 -15.65
N ALA A 535 8.30 -18.42 -16.04
CA ALA A 535 7.84 -18.51 -17.42
C ALA A 535 7.09 -17.23 -17.85
N VAL A 536 6.42 -16.51 -16.93
CA VAL A 536 5.86 -15.18 -17.22
C VAL A 536 6.97 -14.19 -17.61
N PHE A 537 8.02 -14.06 -16.80
CA PHE A 537 9.13 -13.16 -17.09
C PHE A 537 9.87 -13.53 -18.38
N ASP A 538 10.10 -14.82 -18.60
CA ASP A 538 10.76 -15.34 -19.80
C ASP A 538 9.96 -14.98 -21.06
N GLN A 539 8.64 -15.17 -21.05
CA GLN A 539 7.79 -14.84 -22.20
C GLN A 539 7.68 -13.33 -22.43
N MET A 540 7.56 -12.53 -21.35
CA MET A 540 7.45 -11.07 -21.47
C MET A 540 8.73 -10.41 -22.00
N THR A 541 9.88 -11.04 -21.78
CA THR A 541 11.18 -10.47 -22.14
C THR A 541 11.84 -11.14 -23.35
N LYS A 542 11.19 -12.15 -23.94
CA LYS A 542 11.71 -12.94 -25.08
C LYS A 542 12.23 -12.10 -26.25
N ASP A 543 11.51 -11.04 -26.60
CA ASP A 543 11.83 -10.17 -27.75
C ASP A 543 12.41 -8.81 -27.32
N VAL A 544 12.80 -8.68 -26.05
CA VAL A 544 13.33 -7.44 -25.46
C VAL A 544 14.84 -7.56 -25.29
N ILE A 545 15.59 -6.50 -25.63
CA ILE A 545 17.03 -6.45 -25.35
C ILE A 545 17.23 -6.22 -23.85
N ILE A 546 17.77 -7.19 -23.13
CA ILE A 546 18.00 -7.10 -21.69
C ILE A 546 19.47 -6.79 -21.40
N LYS A 547 19.71 -5.82 -20.51
CA LYS A 547 21.02 -5.51 -19.92
C LYS A 547 20.94 -5.70 -18.41
N GLU A 548 21.29 -6.90 -17.97
CA GLU A 548 21.42 -7.26 -16.56
C GLU A 548 22.75 -6.73 -15.99
N ASP A 549 22.88 -6.73 -14.67
CA ASP A 549 24.03 -6.20 -13.92
C ASP A 549 24.40 -4.76 -14.31
N THR A 550 23.41 -3.99 -14.76
CA THR A 550 23.59 -2.65 -15.30
C THR A 550 22.72 -1.66 -14.53
N ARG A 551 23.33 -0.96 -13.57
CA ARG A 551 22.63 0.07 -12.79
C ARG A 551 22.68 1.43 -13.50
N VAL A 552 21.50 1.94 -13.87
CA VAL A 552 21.36 3.32 -14.34
C VAL A 552 21.34 4.25 -13.12
N LEU A 553 22.36 5.10 -12.99
CA LEU A 553 22.51 6.04 -11.87
C LEU A 553 21.91 7.42 -12.17
N GLN A 554 22.09 7.89 -13.41
CA GLN A 554 21.64 9.20 -13.85
C GLN A 554 21.29 9.12 -15.33
N ILE A 555 20.26 9.88 -15.75
CA ILE A 555 19.90 10.09 -17.14
C ILE A 555 20.22 11.54 -17.48
N GLN A 556 21.04 11.78 -18.49
CA GLN A 556 21.36 13.12 -18.97
C GLN A 556 20.61 13.39 -20.27
N VAL A 557 19.82 14.46 -20.31
CA VAL A 557 19.21 14.96 -21.55
C VAL A 557 20.24 15.85 -22.23
N LEU A 558 20.76 15.39 -23.36
CA LEU A 558 21.74 16.12 -24.16
C LEU A 558 21.09 17.31 -24.89
N PRO A 559 21.86 18.32 -25.32
CA PRO A 559 21.33 19.48 -26.04
C PRO A 559 20.56 19.15 -27.32
N ASN A 560 20.80 17.97 -27.90
CA ASN A 560 20.08 17.46 -29.08
C ASN A 560 18.80 16.66 -28.71
N GLY A 561 18.34 16.73 -27.46
CA GLY A 561 17.17 15.99 -26.97
C GLY A 561 17.39 14.51 -26.68
N LYS A 562 18.54 13.92 -27.08
CA LYS A 562 18.84 12.51 -26.82
C LYS A 562 19.17 12.28 -25.34
N LYS A 563 18.80 11.11 -24.83
CA LYS A 563 19.11 10.70 -23.44
C LYS A 563 20.38 9.84 -23.44
N ARG A 564 21.30 10.14 -22.52
CA ARG A 564 22.51 9.35 -22.24
C ARG A 564 22.44 8.75 -20.85
#